data_AF-A0AA86JLR9-F1
#
_entry.id   AF-A0AA86JLR9-F1
#
_cell.length_a   1.000
_cell.length_b   1.000
_cell.length_c   1.000
_cell.angle_alpha   90.00
_cell.angle_beta   90.00
_cell.angle_gamma   90.00
#
_symmetry.space_group_name_H-M   'P 1'
#
loop_
_entity.id
_entity.type
_entity.pdbx_description
1 polymer ?
#
loop_
_entity_poly.entity_id
_entity_poly.type
_entity_poly.pdbx_seq_one_letter_code
_entity_poly.pdbx_strand_id
1 'polypeptide(L)' 'MKDNICYFDESYIFFYTDYLNDNITIEEVKFIKNQINSDSKVLDICCGHGRHTIELSKLGVNIIGIDNSSEAIKLAKKKL' A
#
# COMPACT_ATOMS: atom_id res chain seq x y z
N MET A 1 -21.65 -2.42 -20.76
CA MET A 1 -20.63 -1.58 -20.10
C MET A 1 -19.32 -1.85 -20.82
N LYS A 2 -18.73 -0.82 -21.44
CA LYS A 2 -17.53 -0.95 -22.27
C LYS A 2 -16.33 -1.31 -21.40
N ASP A 3 -15.43 -2.10 -21.98
CA ASP A 3 -14.24 -2.69 -21.39
C ASP A 3 -13.47 -1.72 -20.49
N ASN A 4 -13.52 -1.93 -19.17
CA ASN A 4 -12.65 -1.26 -18.22
C ASN A 4 -11.27 -1.89 -18.35
N ILE A 5 -10.42 -1.32 -19.21
CA ILE A 5 -8.98 -1.60 -19.18
C ILE A 5 -8.48 -1.18 -17.79
N CYS A 6 -8.15 -2.15 -16.94
CA CYS A 6 -7.52 -1.90 -15.66
C CYS A 6 -6.05 -1.56 -15.93
N TYR A 7 -5.74 -0.26 -16.00
CA TYR A 7 -4.35 0.23 -16.15
C TYR A 7 -3.44 -0.17 -14.97
N PHE A 8 -4.01 -0.65 -13.86
CA PHE A 8 -3.34 -1.04 -12.62
C PHE A 8 -3.49 -2.54 -12.36
N ASP A 9 -3.28 -3.35 -13.41
CA ASP A 9 -3.31 -4.80 -13.32
C ASP A 9 -2.01 -5.37 -12.71
N GLU A 10 -1.88 -6.70 -12.72
CA GLU A 10 -0.72 -7.40 -12.15
C GLU A 10 0.61 -6.98 -12.82
N SER A 11 0.57 -6.56 -14.10
CA SER A 11 1.77 -6.06 -14.79
C SER A 11 2.25 -4.75 -14.17
N TYR A 12 1.34 -3.84 -13.80
CA TYR A 12 1.68 -2.60 -13.12
C TYR A 12 2.39 -2.88 -11.79
N ILE A 13 1.88 -3.84 -11.02
CA ILE A 13 2.51 -4.25 -9.76
C ILE A 13 3.92 -4.79 -10.03
N PHE A 14 4.08 -5.70 -10.98
CA PHE A 14 5.35 -6.34 -11.29
C PHE A 14 6.42 -5.35 -11.75
N PHE A 15 6.08 -4.41 -12.65
CA PHE A 15 7.05 -3.42 -13.14
C PHE A 15 7.43 -2.39 -12.07
N TYR A 16 6.50 -1.99 -11.21
CA TYR A 16 6.75 -0.96 -10.20
C TYR A 16 7.36 -1.50 -8.91
N THR A 17 7.20 -2.78 -8.58
CA THR A 17 7.79 -3.35 -7.34
C THR A 17 9.31 -3.25 -7.32
N ASP A 18 9.99 -3.41 -8.46
CA ASP A 18 11.45 -3.30 -8.52
C ASP A 18 11.93 -1.85 -8.35
N TYR A 19 11.15 -0.89 -8.84
CA TYR A 19 11.43 0.53 -8.69
C TYR A 19 11.12 1.03 -7.27
N LEU A 20 10.02 0.54 -6.69
CA LEU A 20 9.54 0.88 -5.35
C LEU A 20 10.05 -0.14 -4.32
N ASN A 21 11.37 -0.25 -4.20
CA ASN A 21 12.00 -1.19 -3.30
C ASN A 21 11.81 -0.83 -1.81
N ASP A 22 12.19 -1.77 -0.95
CA ASP A 22 11.99 -1.69 0.50
C ASP A 22 12.70 -0.49 1.13
N ASN A 23 13.88 -0.08 0.62
CA ASN A 23 14.61 1.07 1.19
C ASN A 23 13.84 2.38 0.99
N ILE A 24 13.28 2.59 -0.21
CA ILE A 24 12.44 3.77 -0.49
C ILE A 24 11.19 3.72 0.40
N THR A 25 10.56 2.54 0.50
CA THR A 25 9.37 2.35 1.32
C THR A 25 9.63 2.66 2.80
N ILE A 26 10.77 2.23 3.35
CA ILE A 26 11.15 2.51 4.75
C ILE A 26 11.29 4.01 5.01
N GLU A 27 11.97 4.75 4.13
CA GLU A 27 12.16 6.20 4.29
C GLU A 27 10.83 6.96 4.19
N GLU A 28 9.97 6.59 3.25
CA GLU A 28 8.64 7.18 3.13
C GLU A 28 7.75 6.86 4.33
N VAL A 29 7.79 5.62 4.84
CA VAL A 29 7.04 5.20 6.04
C VAL A 29 7.48 6.00 7.26
N LYS A 30 8.78 6.22 7.45
CA LYS A 30 9.30 7.08 8.54
C LYS A 30 8.79 8.51 8.40
N PHE A 31 8.84 9.07 7.19
CA PHE A 31 8.32 10.40 6.93
C PHE A 31 6.83 10.50 7.28
N ILE A 32 6.00 9.59 6.74
CA ILE A 32 4.55 9.56 6.97
C ILE A 32 4.24 9.39 8.46
N LYS A 33 4.93 8.48 9.16
CA LYS A 33 4.74 8.25 10.60
C LYS A 33 4.97 9.52 11.43
N ASN A 34 5.91 10.38 11.01
CA ASN A 34 6.17 11.65 11.69
C ASN A 34 5.13 12.75 11.38
N GLN A 35 4.26 12.55 10.38
CA GLN A 35 3.17 13.48 10.05
C GLN A 35 1.84 13.12 10.71
N ILE A 36 1.76 11.96 11.38
CA ILE A 36 0.52 11.45 11.97
C ILE A 36 0.62 11.43 13.49
N ASN A 37 -0.48 11.77 14.17
CA ASN A 37 -0.59 11.60 15.61
C ASN A 37 -0.73 10.10 15.96
N SER A 38 -0.24 9.70 17.14
CA SER A 38 -0.27 8.31 17.60
C SER A 38 -1.67 7.70 17.64
N ASP A 39 -2.68 8.53 17.91
CA ASP A 39 -4.06 8.09 18.15
C ASP A 39 -4.94 8.24 16.89
N SER A 40 -4.34 8.69 15.78
CA SER A 40 -5.05 8.86 14.51
C SER A 40 -5.46 7.51 13.91
N LYS A 41 -6.67 7.49 13.34
CA LYS A 41 -7.09 6.44 12.41
C LYS A 41 -6.73 6.86 10.99
N VAL A 42 -5.94 6.06 10.30
CA VAL A 42 -5.41 6.36 8.97
C VAL A 42 -6.11 5.48 7.92
N LEU A 43 -6.44 6.07 6.77
CA LEU A 43 -6.95 5.36 5.60
C LEU A 43 -5.95 5.54 4.44
N ASP A 44 -5.39 4.43 3.97
CA ASP A 44 -4.50 4.37 2.81
C ASP A 44 -5.33 4.02 1.56
N ILE A 45 -5.56 5.01 0.71
CA ILE A 45 -6.43 4.90 -0.48
C ILE A 45 -5.56 4.54 -1.69
N CYS A 46 -5.98 3.52 -2.45
CA CYS A 46 -5.18 2.90 -3.51
C CYS A 46 -3.91 2.25 -2.94
N CYS A 47 -4.07 1.48 -1.86
CA CYS A 47 -2.95 0.90 -1.11
C CYS A 47 -2.15 -0.15 -1.91
N GLY A 48 -2.67 -0.61 -3.05
CA GLY A 48 -2.06 -1.64 -3.89
C GLY A 48 -1.73 -2.91 -3.08
N HIS A 49 -0.50 -3.40 -3.25
CA HIS A 49 0.01 -4.56 -2.51
C HIS A 49 0.47 -4.21 -1.07
N GLY A 50 0.11 -3.03 -0.56
CA GLY A 50 0.23 -2.67 0.85
C GLY A 50 1.62 -2.21 1.31
N ARG A 51 2.47 -1.65 0.43
CA ARG A 51 3.86 -1.29 0.79
C ARG A 51 3.95 -0.32 1.97
N HIS A 52 3.02 0.64 2.07
CA HIS A 52 2.94 1.57 3.19
C HIS A 52 2.03 1.06 4.30
N THR A 53 0.81 0.62 3.96
CA THR A 53 -0.17 0.12 4.94
C THR A 53 0.45 -0.92 5.89
N ILE A 54 1.16 -1.91 5.36
CA ILE A 54 1.70 -3.01 6.15
C ILE A 54 2.82 -2.53 7.09
N GLU A 55 3.76 -1.73 6.57
CA GLU A 55 4.88 -1.24 7.37
C GLU A 55 4.43 -0.23 8.44
N LEU A 56 3.48 0.65 8.13
CA LEU A 56 2.88 1.54 9.13
C LEU A 56 2.10 0.75 10.19
N SER A 57 1.39 -0.31 9.80
CA SER A 57 0.71 -1.20 10.75
C SER A 57 1.69 -1.89 11.70
N LYS A 58 2.82 -2.40 11.20
CA LYS A 58 3.88 -3.00 12.03
C LYS A 58 4.47 -1.99 13.03
N LEU A 59 4.46 -0.71 12.68
CA LEU A 59 4.90 0.39 13.53
C LEU A 59 3.82 0.89 14.52
N GLY A 60 2.70 0.19 14.64
CA GLY A 60 1.63 0.47 15.61
C GLY A 60 0.61 1.52 15.18
N VAL A 61 0.64 1.95 13.92
CA VAL A 61 -0.36 2.90 13.38
C VAL A 61 -1.70 2.18 13.20
N ASN A 62 -2.78 2.80 13.66
CA ASN A 62 -4.15 2.32 13.41
C ASN A 62 -4.55 2.67 11.97
N ILE A 63 -4.23 1.80 11.02
CA ILE A 63 -4.38 2.04 9.58
C ILE A 63 -5.23 0.98 8.89
N ILE A 64 -6.02 1.41 7.91
CA ILE A 64 -6.78 0.55 7.00
C ILE A 64 -6.34 0.89 5.57
N GLY A 65 -6.00 -0.13 4.77
CA GLY A 65 -5.72 0.03 3.35
C GLY A 65 -6.90 -0.43 2.49
N ILE A 66 -7.26 0.36 1.48
CA ILE A 66 -8.27 0.01 0.48
C ILE A 66 -7.71 0.15 -0.93
N ASP A 67 -8.11 -0.78 -1.80
CA ASP A 67 -7.80 -0.74 -3.22
C ASP A 67 -8.94 -1.39 -4.00
N ASN A 68 -9.17 -0.94 -5.24
CA ASN A 68 -10.16 -1.53 -6.13
C ASN A 68 -9.64 -2.80 -6.82
N SER A 69 -8.33 -3.02 -6.85
CA SER A 69 -7.69 -4.22 -7.38
C SER A 69 -7.73 -5.36 -6.35
N SER A 70 -8.58 -6.35 -6.61
CA SER A 70 -8.73 -7.52 -5.73
C SER A 70 -7.44 -8.35 -5.64
N GLU A 71 -6.67 -8.34 -6.72
CA GLU A 71 -5.39 -8.99 -6.93
C GLU A 71 -4.32 -8.31 -6.08
N ALA A 72 -4.26 -6.97 -6.09
CA ALA A 72 -3.36 -6.22 -5.23
C ALA A 72 -3.65 -6.46 -3.74
N ILE A 73 -4.93 -6.45 -3.35
CA ILE A 73 -5.35 -6.79 -1.97
C ILE A 73 -4.98 -8.23 -1.62
N LYS A 74 -5.11 -9.20 -2.54
CA LYS A 74 -4.70 -10.59 -2.32
C LYS A 74 -3.19 -10.68 -2.08
N LEU A 75 -2.37 -9.92 -2.81
CA LEU A 75 -0.92 -9.84 -2.59
C LEU A 75 -0.59 -9.18 -1.24
N ALA A 76 -1.27 -8.08 -0.88
CA ALA A 76 -1.10 -7.43 0.41
C ALA A 76 -1.39 -8.39 1.57
N LYS A 77 -2.50 -9.14 1.50
CA LYS A 77 -2.90 -10.11 2.53
C LYS A 77 -1.94 -11.29 2.69
N LYS A 78 -1.17 -11.65 1.65
CA LYS A 78 -0.12 -12.68 1.76
C LYS A 78 1.11 -12.21 2.55
N LYS A 79 1.26 -10.89 2.77
CA LYS A 79 2.39 -10.27 3.47
C LYS A 79 2.05 -9.87 4.92
N LEU A 80 0.79 -10.04 5.35
CA LEU A 80 0.35 -9.91 6.75
C LEU A 80 0.70 -11.18 7.52
#